data_AF-A0A8H3YLR6-F1
#
_entry.id   AF-A0A8H3YLR6-F1
#
_cell.length_a   1.000
_cell.length_b   1.000
_cell.length_c   1.000
_cell.angle_alpha   90.00
_cell.angle_beta   90.00
_cell.angle_gamma   90.00
#
_symmetry.space_group_name_H-M   'P 1'
#
loop_
_entity.id
_entity.type
_entity.pdbx_description
1 polymer ?
#
loop_
_entity_poly.entity_id
_entity_poly.type
_entity_poly.pdbx_seq_one_letter_code
_entity_poly.pdbx_strand_id
1 'polypeptide(L)'
;MDPGAKPDHLPNLSTVEEMLIARVYTYIFLKDIGAIYDQLPCLLEDCDIVYIRPTNISDDPVLQRQFKKDFRVRQKAIRDWLYWLKENHPGYSDIGINDGIINSLPVDSSIADRIPVLDVEPEALIAPEAPDVVVPDVIVPDVAAPNASAEDDDDDLYRLTAGIVERDARR
;
A
#
# COMPACT_ATOMS: atom_id res chain seq x y z
N MET A 1 -5.18 -8.97 14.04
CA MET A 1 -6.48 -9.44 13.56
C MET A 1 -6.20 -10.41 12.44
N ASP A 2 -6.50 -11.69 12.63
CA ASP A 2 -6.42 -12.69 11.57
C ASP A 2 -7.79 -12.73 10.88
N PRO A 3 -7.92 -12.32 9.60
CA PRO A 3 -9.20 -12.36 8.89
C PRO A 3 -9.69 -13.79 8.61
N GLY A 4 -8.91 -14.82 8.97
CA GLY A 4 -9.17 -16.21 8.62
C GLY A 4 -8.75 -16.52 7.19
N ALA A 5 -8.82 -17.81 6.82
CA ALA A 5 -8.51 -18.23 5.46
C ALA A 5 -9.54 -17.64 4.48
N LYS A 6 -9.04 -16.95 3.45
CA LYS A 6 -9.86 -16.40 2.37
C LYS A 6 -10.68 -17.53 1.71
N PRO A 7 -11.99 -17.36 1.47
CA PRO A 7 -12.77 -18.31 0.70
C PRO A 7 -12.42 -18.30 -0.80
N ASP A 8 -12.35 -19.48 -1.40
CA ASP A 8 -12.01 -19.66 -2.83
C ASP A 8 -13.02 -19.04 -3.81
N HIS A 9 -14.27 -18.82 -3.37
CA HIS A 9 -15.34 -18.26 -4.21
C HIS A 9 -15.31 -16.73 -4.27
N LEU A 10 -14.52 -16.06 -3.43
CA LEU A 10 -14.41 -14.60 -3.42
C LEU A 10 -13.27 -14.10 -4.32
N PRO A 11 -13.48 -13.04 -5.11
CA PRO A 11 -12.43 -12.46 -5.94
C PRO A 11 -11.28 -11.92 -5.07
N ASN A 12 -10.05 -11.89 -5.62
CA ASN A 12 -8.97 -11.13 -4.99
C ASN A 12 -9.33 -9.65 -5.05
N LEU A 13 -9.19 -8.92 -3.95
CA LEU A 13 -9.39 -7.49 -3.92
C LEU A 13 -8.11 -6.76 -4.37
N SER A 14 -8.26 -5.59 -4.99
CA SER A 14 -7.15 -4.64 -5.11
C SER A 14 -6.92 -3.96 -3.77
N THR A 15 -5.74 -3.38 -3.57
CA THR A 15 -5.43 -2.59 -2.37
C THR A 15 -6.48 -1.52 -2.09
N VAL A 16 -6.99 -0.88 -3.14
CA VAL A 16 -8.02 0.16 -3.02
C VAL A 16 -9.37 -0.40 -2.63
N GLU A 17 -9.75 -1.58 -3.14
CA GLU A 17 -10.97 -2.24 -2.70
C GLU A 17 -10.86 -2.70 -1.23
N GLU A 18 -9.69 -3.17 -0.80
CA GLU A 18 -9.41 -3.48 0.61
C GLU A 18 -9.55 -2.23 1.49
N MET A 19 -9.03 -1.08 1.05
CA MET A 19 -9.18 0.19 1.76
C MET A 19 -10.64 0.60 1.93
N LEU A 20 -11.47 0.44 0.89
CA LEU A 20 -12.89 0.78 0.95
C LEU A 20 -13.68 -0.08 1.96
N ILE A 21 -13.24 -1.32 2.20
CA ILE A 21 -13.91 -2.25 3.13
C ILE A 21 -13.17 -2.41 4.46
N ALA A 22 -12.06 -1.72 4.68
CA ALA A 22 -11.30 -1.83 5.92
C ALA A 22 -12.00 -1.05 7.05
N ARG A 23 -12.27 -1.70 8.19
CA ARG A 23 -12.73 -0.97 9.39
C ARG A 23 -11.66 -0.10 10.03
N VAL A 24 -10.39 -0.48 9.88
CA VAL A 24 -9.23 0.24 10.37
C VAL A 24 -8.12 0.07 9.34
N TYR A 25 -7.59 1.18 8.82
CA TYR A 25 -6.46 1.17 7.89
C TYR A 25 -5.26 1.90 8.52
N THR A 26 -4.17 1.19 8.79
CA THR A 26 -2.99 1.73 9.50
C THR A 26 -1.89 2.23 8.54
N TYR A 27 -2.10 2.10 7.22
CA TYR A 27 -1.09 2.33 6.18
C TYR A 27 -1.35 3.59 5.34
N ILE A 28 -1.73 4.71 5.93
CA ILE A 28 -1.49 6.05 5.38
C ILE A 28 -1.18 6.95 6.58
N PHE A 29 -0.28 7.92 6.42
CA PHE A 29 0.06 8.95 7.41
C PHE A 29 -1.17 9.84 7.69
N LEU A 30 -2.19 9.28 8.35
CA LEU A 30 -3.46 9.92 8.65
C LEU A 30 -3.35 10.63 9.99
N LYS A 31 -3.86 11.87 10.04
CA LYS A 31 -3.89 12.68 11.25
C LYS A 31 -4.82 12.11 12.34
N ASP A 32 -5.64 11.10 12.01
CA ASP A 32 -6.57 10.44 12.91
C ASP A 32 -6.48 8.91 12.83
N ILE A 33 -5.55 8.34 13.61
CA ILE A 33 -5.41 6.90 13.82
C ILE A 33 -6.48 6.49 14.84
N GLY A 34 -7.73 6.35 14.43
CA GLY A 34 -8.78 5.96 15.40
C GLY A 34 -10.22 5.90 14.94
N ALA A 35 -10.55 6.29 13.70
CA ALA A 35 -11.92 6.19 13.21
C ALA A 35 -12.30 4.71 13.00
N ILE A 36 -13.11 4.17 13.90
CA ILE A 36 -13.81 2.90 13.71
C ILE A 36 -15.11 3.23 12.98
N TYR A 37 -15.28 2.67 11.79
CA TYR A 37 -16.48 2.87 11.01
C TYR A 37 -17.55 1.84 11.35
N ASP A 38 -18.76 2.34 11.61
CA ASP A 38 -19.96 1.51 11.85
C ASP A 38 -20.73 1.24 10.55
N GLN A 39 -20.36 1.88 9.45
CA GLN A 39 -20.96 1.69 8.12
C GLN A 39 -19.85 1.54 7.08
N LEU A 40 -19.99 0.56 6.18
CA LEU A 40 -19.07 0.31 5.07
C LEU A 40 -19.83 0.20 3.74
N PRO A 41 -19.23 0.53 2.59
CA PRO A 41 -17.83 0.97 2.40
C PRO A 41 -17.58 2.41 2.88
N CYS A 42 -16.34 2.71 3.28
CA CYS A 42 -15.88 4.07 3.48
C CYS A 42 -15.44 4.66 2.13
N LEU A 43 -15.82 5.89 1.82
CA LEU A 43 -15.32 6.56 0.62
C LEU A 43 -13.85 6.96 0.83
N LEU A 44 -13.03 6.88 -0.21
CA LEU A 44 -11.65 7.38 -0.16
C LEU A 44 -11.58 8.88 0.14
N GLU A 45 -12.63 9.64 -0.14
CA GLU A 45 -12.76 11.06 0.21
C GLU A 45 -12.90 11.28 1.72
N ASP A 46 -13.44 10.29 2.44
CA ASP A 46 -13.61 10.31 3.90
C ASP A 46 -12.39 9.72 4.62
N CYS A 47 -11.59 8.95 3.91
CA CYS A 47 -10.27 8.53 4.38
C CYS A 47 -9.32 9.71 4.11
N ASP A 48 -8.69 10.31 5.13
CA ASP A 48 -7.84 11.53 5.04
C ASP A 48 -6.52 11.32 4.22
N ILE A 49 -6.65 10.80 3.00
CA ILE A 49 -5.59 10.24 2.17
C ILE A 49 -5.25 11.24 1.06
N VAL A 50 -3.95 11.41 0.84
CA VAL A 50 -3.41 12.18 -0.27
C VAL A 50 -2.44 11.29 -1.05
N TYR A 51 -2.56 11.29 -2.38
CA TYR A 51 -1.61 10.63 -3.25
C TYR A 51 -0.47 11.59 -3.58
N ILE A 52 0.73 11.31 -3.08
CA ILE A 52 1.92 12.12 -3.35
C ILE A 52 2.60 11.60 -4.60
N ARG A 53 2.89 12.48 -5.57
CA ARG A 53 3.70 12.15 -6.74
C ARG A 53 4.75 13.23 -7.03
N PRO A 54 5.93 12.86 -7.53
CA PRO A 54 6.92 13.82 -8.00
C PRO A 54 6.40 14.70 -9.15
N THR A 55 6.65 16.01 -9.11
CA THR A 55 6.20 16.96 -10.16
C THR A 55 6.76 16.60 -11.56
N ASN A 56 7.97 16.05 -11.63
CA ASN A 56 8.64 15.70 -12.88
C ASN A 56 8.00 14.52 -13.63
N ILE A 57 7.07 13.80 -13.00
CA ILE A 57 6.38 12.64 -13.61
C ILE A 57 4.86 12.82 -13.68
N SER A 58 4.34 13.99 -13.30
CA SER A 58 2.90 14.28 -13.22
C SER A 58 2.16 14.15 -14.55
N ASP A 59 2.84 14.42 -15.66
CA ASP A 59 2.29 14.39 -17.02
C ASP A 59 2.64 13.11 -17.80
N ASP A 60 3.34 12.15 -17.19
CA ASP A 60 3.69 10.91 -17.88
C ASP A 60 2.43 10.05 -18.13
N PRO A 61 2.06 9.79 -19.40
CA PRO A 61 0.85 9.04 -19.74
C PRO A 61 0.90 7.57 -19.28
N VAL A 62 2.08 6.98 -19.13
CA VAL A 62 2.25 5.60 -18.64
C VAL A 62 1.91 5.55 -17.16
N LEU A 63 2.45 6.50 -16.38
CA LEU A 63 2.20 6.59 -14.94
C LEU A 63 0.76 6.98 -14.64
N GLN A 64 0.15 7.88 -15.42
CA GLN A 64 -1.28 8.18 -15.29
C GLN A 64 -2.18 6.95 -15.55
N ARG A 65 -1.83 6.12 -16.54
CA ARG A 65 -2.55 4.86 -16.78
C ARG A 65 -2.36 3.86 -15.65
N GLN A 66 -1.15 3.75 -15.12
CA GLN A 66 -0.86 2.88 -13.99
C GLN A 66 -1.62 3.33 -12.74
N PHE A 67 -1.59 4.63 -12.43
CA PHE A 67 -2.38 5.23 -11.35
C PHE A 67 -3.86 4.89 -11.49
N LYS A 68 -4.46 5.12 -12.67
CA LYS A 68 -5.87 4.75 -12.90
C LYS A 68 -6.14 3.25 -12.70
N LYS A 69 -5.19 2.39 -13.06
CA LYS A 69 -5.29 0.94 -12.87
C LYS A 69 -5.19 0.53 -11.40
N ASP A 70 -4.33 1.18 -10.63
CA ASP A 70 -4.14 0.93 -9.20
C ASP A 70 -5.41 1.31 -8.40
N PHE A 71 -6.10 2.36 -8.85
CA PHE A 71 -7.38 2.82 -8.28
C PHE A 71 -8.62 2.24 -8.94
N ARG A 72 -8.48 1.09 -9.62
CA ARG A 72 -9.62 0.35 -10.16
C ARG A 72 -10.40 -0.34 -9.05
N VAL A 73 -11.73 -0.21 -9.11
CA VAL A 73 -12.68 -0.78 -8.17
C VAL A 73 -13.76 -1.56 -8.91
N ARG A 74 -14.09 -2.75 -8.39
CA ARG A 74 -15.20 -3.61 -8.83
C ARG A 74 -16.30 -3.61 -7.78
N GLN A 75 -17.42 -2.96 -8.11
CA GLN A 75 -18.58 -2.88 -7.23
C GLN A 75 -19.04 -4.25 -6.72
N LYS A 76 -19.10 -5.25 -7.60
CA LYS A 76 -19.53 -6.61 -7.23
C LYS A 76 -18.58 -7.25 -6.22
N ALA A 77 -17.27 -7.08 -6.39
CA ALA A 77 -16.28 -7.66 -5.49
C ALA A 77 -16.44 -7.08 -4.08
N ILE A 78 -16.56 -5.76 -3.96
CA ILE A 78 -16.80 -5.07 -2.68
C ILE A 78 -18.07 -5.59 -2.02
N ARG A 79 -19.16 -5.66 -2.78
CA ARG A 79 -20.44 -6.16 -2.27
C ARG A 79 -20.33 -7.58 -1.73
N ASP A 80 -19.79 -8.49 -2.53
CA ASP A 80 -19.65 -9.91 -2.17
C ASP A 80 -18.78 -10.08 -0.91
N TRP A 81 -17.69 -9.30 -0.79
CA TRP A 81 -16.82 -9.31 0.39
C TRP A 81 -17.49 -8.74 1.65
N LEU A 82 -18.21 -7.62 1.56
CA LEU A 82 -18.86 -7.03 2.73
C LEU A 82 -19.94 -7.93 3.33
N TYR A 83 -20.75 -8.56 2.49
CA TYR A 83 -21.74 -9.53 2.97
C TYR A 83 -21.07 -10.75 3.60
N TRP A 84 -20.02 -11.27 2.98
CA TRP A 84 -19.28 -12.41 3.54
C TRP A 84 -18.63 -12.07 4.89
N LEU A 85 -17.94 -10.93 4.98
CA LEU A 85 -17.29 -10.48 6.21
C LEU A 85 -18.29 -10.28 7.34
N LYS A 86 -19.46 -9.69 7.04
CA LYS A 86 -20.51 -9.49 8.03
C LYS A 86 -21.03 -10.81 8.62
N GLU A 87 -21.13 -11.85 7.81
CA GLU A 87 -21.61 -13.17 8.25
C GLU A 87 -20.54 -14.01 8.94
N ASN A 88 -19.27 -13.84 8.57
CA ASN A 88 -18.20 -14.77 8.91
C ASN A 88 -17.09 -14.19 9.80
N HIS A 89 -16.99 -12.88 9.97
CA HIS A 89 -15.91 -12.24 10.71
C HIS A 89 -16.42 -11.44 11.92
N PRO A 90 -15.99 -11.75 13.16
CA PRO A 90 -16.46 -11.06 14.38
C PRO A 90 -16.31 -9.54 14.31
N GLY A 91 -15.17 -9.08 13.80
CA GLY A 91 -14.88 -7.66 13.62
C GLY A 91 -15.68 -6.94 12.53
N TYR A 92 -16.53 -7.62 11.76
CA TYR A 92 -17.41 -7.03 10.75
C TYR A 92 -18.90 -7.34 11.01
N SER A 93 -19.21 -8.12 12.05
CA SER A 93 -20.57 -8.63 12.30
C SER A 93 -21.61 -7.53 12.62
N ASP A 94 -21.16 -6.45 13.25
CA ASP A 94 -21.96 -5.30 13.71
C ASP A 94 -21.98 -4.13 12.72
N ILE A 95 -21.27 -4.21 11.58
CA ILE A 95 -21.27 -3.13 10.59
C ILE A 95 -22.63 -3.01 9.89
N GLY A 96 -23.05 -1.80 9.55
CA GLY A 96 -24.02 -1.60 8.47
C GLY A 96 -23.35 -1.61 7.11
N ILE A 97 -24.05 -2.17 6.13
CA ILE A 97 -23.63 -2.13 4.72
C ILE A 97 -24.43 -1.00 4.08
N ASN A 98 -23.74 0.03 3.60
CA ASN A 98 -24.33 1.15 2.92
C ASN A 98 -24.42 0.86 1.41
N ASP A 99 -25.53 0.25 1.01
CA ASP A 99 -25.82 -0.02 -0.40
C ASP A 99 -25.86 1.25 -1.26
N GLY A 100 -26.19 2.41 -0.69
CA GLY A 100 -26.15 3.69 -1.39
C GLY A 100 -24.74 4.03 -1.89
N ILE A 101 -23.74 3.87 -1.03
CA ILE A 101 -22.33 4.05 -1.39
C ILE A 101 -21.91 2.98 -2.40
N ILE A 102 -22.22 1.71 -2.17
CA ILE A 102 -21.89 0.63 -3.11
C ILE A 102 -22.44 0.94 -4.50
N ASN A 103 -23.70 1.37 -4.59
CA ASN A 103 -24.35 1.70 -5.87
C ASN A 103 -23.77 2.94 -6.54
N SER A 104 -23.13 3.84 -5.79
CA SER A 104 -22.41 5.01 -6.32
C SER A 104 -21.02 4.67 -6.88
N LEU A 105 -20.46 3.51 -6.53
CA LEU A 105 -19.18 3.04 -7.06
C LEU A 105 -19.35 2.59 -8.52
N PRO A 106 -18.34 2.80 -9.37
CA PRO A 106 -18.36 2.26 -10.71
C PRO A 106 -18.42 0.72 -10.69
N VAL A 107 -19.08 0.13 -11.68
CA VAL A 107 -19.22 -1.33 -11.79
C VAL A 107 -17.86 -2.02 -11.82
N ASP A 108 -16.95 -1.50 -12.65
CA ASP A 108 -15.59 -1.99 -12.82
C ASP A 108 -14.71 -0.90 -13.48
N SER A 109 -14.37 0.16 -12.74
CA SER A 109 -13.61 1.30 -13.27
C SER A 109 -12.74 1.97 -12.20
N SER A 110 -11.91 2.90 -12.65
CA SER A 110 -11.05 3.70 -11.78
C SER A 110 -11.86 4.74 -11.00
N ILE A 111 -11.50 4.94 -9.73
CA ILE A 111 -11.95 6.07 -8.89
C ILE A 111 -10.80 7.03 -8.55
N ALA A 112 -9.71 6.99 -9.33
CA ALA A 112 -8.55 7.87 -9.16
C ALA A 112 -8.90 9.36 -9.08
N ASP A 113 -9.93 9.78 -9.81
CA ASP A 113 -10.38 11.18 -9.88
C ASP A 113 -11.01 11.67 -8.56
N ARG A 114 -11.30 10.76 -7.61
CA ARG A 114 -11.83 11.08 -6.28
C ARG A 114 -10.74 11.32 -5.22
N ILE A 115 -9.47 11.18 -5.59
CA ILE A 115 -8.35 11.22 -4.66
C ILE A 115 -7.59 12.53 -4.81
N PRO A 116 -7.37 13.30 -3.73
CA PRO A 116 -6.48 14.44 -3.75
C PRO A 116 -5.06 14.02 -4.14
N VAL A 117 -4.52 14.62 -5.19
CA VAL A 117 -3.14 14.41 -5.63
C VAL A 117 -2.30 15.61 -5.25
N LEU A 118 -1.18 15.36 -4.57
CA LEU A 118 -0.18 16.36 -4.22
C LEU A 118 1.08 16.15 -5.07
N ASP A 119 1.34 17.11 -5.95
CA ASP A 119 2.59 17.19 -6.70
C ASP A 119 3.68 17.77 -5.79
N VAL A 120 4.79 17.04 -5.66
CA VAL A 120 5.90 17.40 -4.77
C VAL A 120 7.19 17.44 -5.58
N GLU A 121 8.00 18.49 -5.40
CA GLU A 121 9.32 18.54 -6.03
C GLU A 121 10.18 17.37 -5.52
N PRO A 122 10.93 16.68 -6.41
CA PRO A 122 11.66 15.47 -6.04
C PRO A 122 12.64 15.68 -4.88
N GLU A 123 13.17 16.89 -4.71
CA GLU A 123 14.05 17.28 -3.60
C GLU A 123 13.36 17.23 -2.23
N ALA A 124 12.04 17.43 -2.18
CA ALA A 124 11.27 17.37 -0.93
C ALA A 124 10.89 15.94 -0.51
N LEU A 125 11.10 14.95 -1.39
CA LEU A 125 10.94 13.52 -1.08
C LEU A 125 12.24 12.88 -0.53
N ILE A 126 13.36 13.60 -0.61
CA ILE A 126 14.62 13.17 -0.02
C ILE A 126 14.53 13.43 1.49
N ALA A 127 14.52 12.36 2.29
CA ALA A 127 14.63 12.49 3.73
C ALA A 127 15.90 13.30 4.06
N PRO A 128 15.87 14.24 5.03
CA PRO A 128 17.07 14.96 5.41
C PRO A 128 18.16 13.94 5.70
N GLU A 129 19.32 14.12 5.07
CA GLU A 129 20.50 13.28 5.25
C GLU A 129 20.69 13.10 6.75
N ALA A 130 20.57 11.85 7.22
CA ALA A 130 20.71 11.57 8.64
C ALA A 130 22.06 12.14 9.08
N PRO A 131 22.14 12.91 10.18
CA PRO A 131 23.41 13.43 10.62
C PRO A 131 24.39 12.26 10.73
N ASP A 132 25.60 12.42 10.22
CA ASP A 132 26.68 11.44 10.34
C ASP A 132 26.80 11.04 11.81
N VAL A 133 26.19 9.91 12.18
CA VAL A 133 26.36 9.31 13.48
C VAL A 133 27.76 8.73 13.44
N VAL A 134 28.72 9.50 13.96
CA VAL A 134 30.05 9.01 14.26
C VAL A 134 29.87 7.86 15.26
N VAL A 135 29.83 6.64 14.75
CA VAL A 135 29.94 5.43 15.57
C VAL A 135 31.32 5.50 16.21
N PRO A 136 31.43 5.65 17.55
CA PRO A 136 32.73 5.56 18.19
C PRO A 136 33.25 4.14 17.99
N ASP A 137 34.52 3.99 17.58
CA ASP A 137 35.19 2.70 17.42
C ASP A 137 35.03 1.88 18.71
N VAL A 138 34.11 0.90 18.66
CA VAL A 138 33.98 -0.09 19.70
C VAL A 138 35.14 -1.06 19.52
N ILE A 139 36.15 -0.97 20.39
CA ILE A 139 37.20 -1.98 20.49
C ILE A 139 36.52 -3.29 20.89
N VAL A 140 36.26 -4.16 19.92
CA VAL A 140 35.87 -5.55 20.14
C VAL A 140 37.08 -6.28 20.74
N PRO A 141 37.02 -6.78 21.98
CA PRO A 141 38.08 -7.65 22.47
C PRO A 141 38.03 -8.96 21.68
N ASP A 142 39.20 -9.40 21.23
CA ASP A 142 39.42 -10.66 20.53
C ASP A 142 39.01 -11.84 21.42
N VAL A 143 37.78 -12.32 21.25
CA VAL A 143 37.30 -13.56 21.84
C VAL A 143 37.30 -14.61 20.74
N ALA A 144 38.36 -15.43 20.74
CA ALA A 144 38.49 -16.58 19.86
C ALA A 144 37.27 -17.51 20.03
N ALA A 145 36.39 -17.54 19.03
CA ALA A 145 35.31 -18.50 18.93
C ALA A 145 35.79 -19.77 18.20
N PRO A 146 35.45 -20.98 18.69
CA PRO A 146 35.83 -22.22 18.06
C PRO A 146 34.98 -22.46 16.80
N ASN A 147 35.61 -23.10 15.82
CA ASN A 147 35.07 -23.43 14.51
C ASN A 147 33.83 -24.34 14.61
N ALA A 148 32.67 -23.90 14.11
CA ALA A 148 31.49 -24.73 13.87
C ALA A 148 30.64 -24.14 12.74
N SER A 149 30.44 -24.95 11.70
CA SER A 149 29.75 -24.65 10.45
C SER A 149 28.27 -24.32 10.63
N ALA A 150 27.79 -23.30 9.91
CA ALA A 150 26.47 -23.26 9.28
C ALA A 150 26.52 -22.21 8.16
N GLU A 151 26.22 -22.67 6.95
CA GLU A 151 25.98 -21.87 5.75
C GLU A 151 24.71 -21.04 5.97
N ASP A 152 24.68 -19.77 5.55
CA ASP A 152 23.44 -19.07 5.23
C ASP A 152 23.72 -17.91 4.25
N ASP A 153 22.94 -17.92 3.17
CA ASP A 153 22.96 -17.08 1.99
C ASP A 153 22.41 -15.67 2.24
N ASP A 154 23.23 -14.63 2.04
CA ASP A 154 22.83 -13.21 2.10
C ASP A 154 23.14 -12.44 0.78
N ASP A 155 23.11 -13.12 -0.37
CA ASP A 155 23.58 -12.58 -1.67
C ASP A 155 22.48 -12.26 -2.71
N ASP A 156 21.19 -12.29 -2.34
CA ASP A 156 20.08 -12.13 -3.30
C ASP A 156 19.33 -10.78 -3.25
N LEU A 157 19.62 -9.89 -2.29
CA LEU A 157 18.88 -8.61 -2.18
C LEU A 157 19.48 -7.46 -3.04
N TYR A 158 20.68 -7.62 -3.58
CA TYR A 158 21.39 -6.55 -4.32
C TYR A 158 21.42 -6.73 -5.85
N ARG A 159 20.84 -7.80 -6.40
CA ARG A 159 20.85 -8.05 -7.86
C ARG A 159 19.68 -7.47 -8.65
N LEU A 160 18.66 -6.90 -8.02
CA LEU A 160 17.47 -6.41 -8.73
C LEU A 160 17.51 -4.92 -9.14
N THR A 161 18.53 -4.15 -8.74
CA THR A 161 18.62 -2.71 -9.04
C THR A 161 19.77 -2.32 -9.97
N ALA A 162 20.61 -3.27 -10.39
CA ALA A 162 21.77 -3.02 -11.26
C ALA A 162 21.60 -3.52 -12.72
N GLY A 163 20.36 -3.74 -13.16
CA GLY A 163 20.04 -4.03 -14.56
C GLY A 163 19.23 -2.88 -15.14
N ILE A 164 19.75 -2.25 -16.20
CA ILE A 164 19.19 -1.10 -16.95
C ILE A 164 19.74 0.26 -16.47
N VAL A 165 21.01 0.56 -16.76
CA VAL A 165 21.45 1.69 -17.62
C VAL A 165 22.93 1.44 -17.99
N GLU A 166 23.19 0.75 -19.11
CA GLU A 166 24.35 1.04 -19.98
C GLU A 166 24.38 0.07 -21.17
N ARG A 167 23.62 0.38 -22.23
CA ARG A 167 23.96 0.02 -23.63
C ARG A 167 23.23 0.97 -24.58
N ASP A 168 23.91 2.05 -24.97
CA ASP A 168 24.19 2.33 -26.39
C ASP A 168 24.79 3.74 -26.57
N ALA A 169 26.12 3.78 -26.57
CA ALA A 169 26.88 4.77 -27.32
C ALA A 169 28.28 4.22 -27.60
N ARG A 170 28.43 3.54 -28.75
CA ARG A 170 29.58 3.56 -29.68
C ARG A 170 29.65 2.26 -30.49
N ARG A 171 29.14 2.31 -31.72
CA ARG A 171 30.01 2.21 -32.90
C ARG A 171 29.35 2.77 -34.16
#